data_AF-R4U4N6-F1
#
_entry.id   AF-R4U4N6-F1
#
_cell.length_a   1.000
_cell.length_b   1.000
_cell.length_c   1.000
_cell.angle_alpha   90.00
_cell.angle_beta   90.00
_cell.angle_gamma   90.00
#
_symmetry.space_group_name_H-M   'P 1'
#
loop_
_entity.id
_entity.type
_entity.pdbx_description
1 polymer ?
#
loop_
_entity_poly.entity_id
_entity_poly.type
_entity_poly.pdbx_seq_one_letter_code
_entity_poly.pdbx_strand_id
1 'polypeptide(L)'
;MKKLLLLMLSTTITVSPSLLLVACQTKKTVNDQVPIPQWLGNLKTSVTNGIGVGYNGYLLPSVTNPYQQTNWVDLEDNHYLYLYLEQATTLSEAAKYLKFSDSANLELTTHILEPIILQENENYYGSESFLTQNTWVNGRSVFPNQKWADIKNSKNMKQLNDKFQAEFKNHGTISDGHPIQPGSDGEQFVWWNSNKWDKLLTTKTQQDIYGVWSNTSNPLTVGMNVPLSLITEDSIKLQITPEEHVFALTLNFKEHWIDNNFNIVEYDSPHWGYYFSILDAKGEKAYTSSQLIPYRSKTFASTEFNQYLQERDFYSFNAKGYQNSTSLK
;
A
#
# COMPACT_ATOMS: atom_id res chain seq x y z
N MET A 1 86.84 -22.88 -1.68
CA MET A 1 87.17 -23.09 -3.11
C MET A 1 85.88 -23.37 -3.87
N LYS A 2 85.70 -22.69 -5.02
CA LYS A 2 84.74 -22.96 -6.14
C LYS A 2 83.25 -22.81 -5.79
N LYS A 3 82.55 -21.74 -6.20
CA LYS A 3 82.13 -21.25 -7.54
C LYS A 3 80.69 -21.71 -7.88
N LEU A 4 79.83 -20.69 -8.08
CA LEU A 4 78.79 -20.57 -9.13
C LEU A 4 77.58 -21.54 -9.05
N LEU A 5 76.33 -21.20 -9.38
CA LEU A 5 75.71 -20.10 -10.13
C LEU A 5 74.16 -20.28 -10.09
N LEU A 6 73.40 -19.17 -10.17
CA LEU A 6 72.08 -18.99 -10.83
C LEU A 6 70.87 -19.83 -10.32
N LEU A 7 69.59 -19.41 -10.37
CA LEU A 7 68.86 -18.17 -10.63
C LEU A 7 67.38 -18.46 -10.22
N MET A 8 66.66 -17.47 -9.68
CA MET A 8 65.23 -17.16 -9.90
C MET A 8 64.19 -18.30 -10.01
N LEU A 9 63.17 -18.33 -9.14
CA LEU A 9 61.90 -17.59 -9.32
C LEU A 9 60.88 -18.01 -8.26
N SER A 10 60.10 -17.01 -7.87
CA SER A 10 59.04 -16.95 -6.87
C SER A 10 57.87 -17.90 -7.09
N THR A 11 57.46 -18.60 -6.02
CA THR A 11 56.05 -18.79 -5.63
C THR A 11 56.00 -19.29 -4.19
N THR A 12 55.81 -18.38 -3.24
CA THR A 12 55.42 -18.74 -1.87
C THR A 12 53.94 -18.41 -1.72
N ILE A 13 53.11 -19.45 -1.72
CA ILE A 13 51.71 -19.37 -1.33
C ILE A 13 51.71 -19.20 0.19
N THR A 14 51.56 -17.98 0.68
CA THR A 14 51.24 -17.70 2.08
C THR A 14 49.74 -17.75 2.25
N VAL A 15 49.25 -18.88 2.78
CA VAL A 15 47.89 -19.02 3.30
C VAL A 15 47.85 -18.25 4.63
N SER A 16 47.27 -17.05 4.63
CA SER A 16 46.95 -16.35 5.88
C SER A 16 45.66 -16.95 6.45
N PRO A 17 45.65 -17.42 7.72
CA PRO A 17 44.41 -17.77 8.39
C PRO A 17 43.73 -16.46 8.79
N SER A 18 42.77 -15.99 8.00
CA SER A 18 41.81 -15.00 8.47
C SER A 18 40.96 -15.66 9.54
N LEU A 19 41.22 -15.34 10.81
CA LEU A 19 40.28 -15.51 11.90
C LEU A 19 38.94 -14.93 11.46
N LEU A 20 37.97 -15.79 11.19
CA LEU A 20 36.56 -15.44 11.14
C LEU A 20 36.16 -15.00 12.55
N LEU A 21 36.25 -13.70 12.80
CA LEU A 21 35.40 -13.06 13.80
C LEU A 21 33.97 -13.23 13.31
N VAL A 22 33.35 -14.35 13.68
CA VAL A 22 31.90 -14.48 13.70
C VAL A 22 31.46 -13.54 14.80
N ALA A 23 31.22 -12.27 14.44
CA ALA A 23 30.41 -11.40 15.27
C ALA A 23 29.05 -12.08 15.38
N CYS A 24 28.75 -12.63 16.56
CA CYS A 24 27.38 -12.88 16.97
C CYS A 24 26.62 -11.56 16.79
N GLN A 25 25.90 -11.42 15.67
CA GLN A 25 24.81 -10.48 15.57
C GLN A 25 23.77 -10.93 16.60
N THR A 26 23.87 -10.38 17.80
CA THR A 26 22.73 -10.31 18.69
C THR A 26 21.60 -9.68 17.90
N LYS A 27 20.49 -10.41 17.70
CA LYS A 27 19.23 -9.87 17.21
C LYS A 27 18.79 -8.74 18.15
N LYS A 28 19.27 -7.52 17.89
CA LYS A 28 18.72 -6.25 18.32
C LYS A 28 19.30 -5.17 17.41
N THR A 29 18.38 -4.38 16.84
CA THR A 29 18.59 -3.14 16.08
C THR A 29 19.48 -3.25 14.85
N VAL A 30 18.90 -3.75 13.75
CA VAL A 30 19.15 -3.07 12.46
C VAL A 30 18.66 -1.64 12.68
N ASN A 31 19.55 -0.67 12.58
CA ASN A 31 19.17 0.73 12.59
C ASN A 31 18.19 0.95 11.43
N ASP A 32 16.90 1.08 11.73
CA ASP A 32 15.83 1.59 10.85
C ASP A 32 16.06 3.08 10.52
N GLN A 33 17.29 3.47 10.19
CA GLN A 33 17.59 4.82 9.77
C GLN A 33 17.01 5.01 8.38
N VAL A 34 15.96 5.84 8.32
CA VAL A 34 15.39 6.33 7.07
C VAL A 34 16.53 6.83 6.17
N PRO A 35 16.67 6.31 4.93
CA PRO A 35 17.72 6.77 4.04
C PRO A 35 17.52 8.26 3.74
N ILE A 36 18.62 9.02 3.68
CA ILE A 36 18.59 10.44 3.37
C ILE A 36 19.10 10.65 1.95
N PRO A 37 18.20 10.84 0.97
CA PRO A 37 18.63 11.05 -0.40
C PRO A 37 19.28 12.43 -0.54
N GLN A 38 20.28 12.53 -1.42
CA GLN A 38 21.03 13.77 -1.64
C GLN A 38 20.14 14.96 -2.04
N TRP A 39 19.02 14.69 -2.71
CA TRP A 39 18.06 15.72 -3.13
C TRP A 39 17.20 16.28 -2.00
N LEU A 40 17.21 15.67 -0.81
CA LEU A 40 16.32 16.06 0.30
C LEU A 40 16.57 17.50 0.76
N GLY A 41 17.82 17.96 0.74
CA GLY A 41 18.17 19.35 1.06
C GLY A 41 17.47 20.38 0.16
N ASN A 42 17.21 20.03 -1.10
CA ASN A 42 16.54 20.89 -2.09
C ASN A 42 15.00 20.89 -1.93
N LEU A 43 14.44 19.97 -1.13
CA LEU A 43 13.01 19.97 -0.82
C LEU A 43 12.62 21.26 -0.09
N LYS A 44 13.43 21.67 0.90
CA LYS A 44 13.19 22.85 1.75
C LYS A 44 13.13 24.15 0.95
N THR A 45 13.95 24.27 -0.11
CA THR A 45 14.07 25.49 -0.92
C THR A 45 13.00 25.60 -2.01
N SER A 46 12.30 24.51 -2.31
CA SER A 46 11.34 24.41 -3.41
C SER A 46 9.88 24.47 -2.95
N VAL A 47 9.62 24.72 -1.67
CA VAL A 47 8.28 24.64 -1.06
C VAL A 47 7.42 25.86 -1.32
N THR A 48 6.10 25.63 -1.40
CA THR A 48 5.09 26.69 -1.42
C THR A 48 4.31 26.63 -0.11
N ASN A 49 4.12 27.76 0.56
CA ASN A 49 3.36 27.86 1.82
C ASN A 49 3.88 26.96 2.95
N GLY A 50 5.19 26.71 3.03
CA GLY A 50 5.81 25.93 4.10
C GLY A 50 5.56 24.42 4.03
N ILE A 51 4.99 23.91 2.93
CA ILE A 51 4.74 22.48 2.71
C ILE A 51 5.43 22.03 1.42
N GLY A 52 6.18 20.94 1.52
CA GLY A 52 6.80 20.27 0.37
C GLY A 52 6.62 18.76 0.47
N VAL A 53 6.23 18.13 -0.62
CA VAL A 53 6.13 16.66 -0.69
C VAL A 53 7.05 16.18 -1.80
N GLY A 54 8.06 15.40 -1.43
CA GLY A 54 9.09 14.92 -2.34
C GLY A 54 9.05 13.40 -2.53
N TYR A 55 9.25 12.95 -3.76
CA TYR A 55 9.40 11.54 -4.10
C TYR A 55 10.49 11.37 -5.15
N ASN A 56 11.48 10.51 -4.88
CA ASN A 56 12.53 10.15 -5.83
C ASN A 56 13.17 11.33 -6.61
N GLY A 57 13.40 12.47 -5.95
CA GLY A 57 14.01 13.67 -6.56
C GLY A 57 13.03 14.64 -7.20
N TYR A 58 11.74 14.38 -7.09
CA TYR A 58 10.66 15.20 -7.64
C TYR A 58 9.82 15.83 -6.52
N LEU A 59 9.37 17.06 -6.74
CA LEU A 59 8.31 17.66 -5.93
C LEU A 59 6.94 17.22 -6.47
N LEU A 60 6.11 16.64 -5.61
CA LEU A 60 4.75 16.25 -5.93
C LEU A 60 3.80 17.45 -5.75
N PRO A 61 3.14 17.92 -6.82
CA PRO A 61 2.23 19.05 -6.71
C PRO A 61 0.97 18.69 -5.91
N SER A 62 0.37 19.69 -5.27
CA SER A 62 -0.96 19.56 -4.67
C SER A 62 -2.01 19.47 -5.78
N VAL A 63 -2.97 18.55 -5.63
CA VAL A 63 -4.06 18.37 -6.60
C VAL A 63 -5.39 18.88 -6.03
N THR A 64 -6.26 19.42 -6.89
CA THR A 64 -7.61 19.85 -6.49
C THR A 64 -8.60 18.70 -6.43
N ASN A 65 -8.38 17.66 -7.24
CA ASN A 65 -9.19 16.45 -7.24
C ASN A 65 -8.27 15.21 -7.20
N PRO A 66 -8.14 14.52 -6.04
CA PRO A 66 -7.31 13.32 -5.94
C PRO A 66 -7.85 12.17 -6.80
N TYR A 67 -9.11 12.24 -7.24
CA TYR A 67 -9.76 11.24 -8.08
C TYR A 67 -9.58 11.48 -9.57
N GLN A 68 -8.94 12.58 -10.01
CA GLN A 68 -8.58 12.76 -11.42
C GLN A 68 -7.36 11.89 -11.75
N GLN A 69 -7.67 10.70 -12.28
CA GLN A 69 -6.79 9.53 -12.48
C GLN A 69 -5.64 9.70 -13.48
N THR A 70 -5.36 10.91 -13.97
CA THR A 70 -4.30 11.12 -14.95
C THR A 70 -2.89 11.01 -14.36
N ASN A 71 -2.76 11.17 -13.02
CA ASN A 71 -1.48 11.23 -12.31
C ASN A 71 -1.50 10.33 -11.08
N TRP A 72 -0.55 9.39 -10.99
CA TRP A 72 -0.40 8.52 -9.83
C TRP A 72 1.07 8.32 -9.45
N VAL A 73 1.34 8.27 -8.15
CA VAL A 73 2.70 8.04 -7.63
C VAL A 73 2.93 6.55 -7.50
N ASP A 74 3.88 6.06 -8.29
CA ASP A 74 4.35 4.69 -8.24
C ASP A 74 5.45 4.56 -7.18
N LEU A 75 5.12 3.82 -6.13
CA LEU A 75 5.99 3.61 -4.97
C LEU A 75 6.89 2.37 -5.11
N GLU A 76 7.00 1.78 -6.31
CA GLU A 76 7.79 0.55 -6.54
C GLU A 76 9.31 0.77 -6.31
N ASP A 77 9.87 1.90 -6.76
CA ASP A 77 11.32 2.14 -6.79
C ASP A 77 11.89 2.78 -5.51
N ASN A 78 11.07 3.49 -4.75
CA ASN A 78 11.45 4.15 -3.51
C ASN A 78 10.27 4.08 -2.53
N HIS A 79 10.50 3.60 -1.31
CA HIS A 79 9.43 3.39 -0.34
C HIS A 79 9.07 4.64 0.46
N TYR A 80 9.81 5.74 0.28
CA TYR A 80 9.69 6.93 1.11
C TYR A 80 9.18 8.13 0.33
N LEU A 81 8.07 8.68 0.81
CA LEU A 81 7.62 10.04 0.52
C LEU A 81 8.20 10.95 1.60
N TYR A 82 8.87 12.02 1.21
CA TYR A 82 9.44 12.97 2.17
C TYR A 82 8.53 14.19 2.28
N LEU A 83 8.13 14.50 3.50
CA LEU A 83 7.24 15.61 3.83
C LEU A 83 8.06 16.68 4.54
N TYR A 84 8.25 17.83 3.89
CA TYR A 84 8.68 19.04 4.56
C TYR A 84 7.45 19.78 5.10
N LEU A 85 7.44 20.02 6.41
CA LEU A 85 6.37 20.70 7.13
C LEU A 85 6.99 21.78 8.02
N GLU A 86 7.07 23.02 7.53
CA GLU A 86 7.68 24.15 8.25
C GLU A 86 7.09 24.33 9.67
N GLN A 87 5.81 24.03 9.82
CA GLN A 87 5.06 24.22 11.06
C GLN A 87 5.24 23.08 12.08
N ALA A 88 5.81 21.94 11.68
CA ALA A 88 6.01 20.79 12.55
C ALA A 88 7.50 20.65 12.90
N THR A 89 7.80 20.74 14.19
CA THR A 89 9.16 20.51 14.75
C THR A 89 9.33 19.10 15.30
N THR A 90 8.22 18.47 15.66
CA THR A 90 8.19 17.11 16.21
C THR A 90 7.37 16.17 15.34
N LEU A 91 7.62 14.87 15.50
CA LEU A 91 6.84 13.84 14.82
C LEU A 91 5.35 13.86 15.22
N SER A 92 5.05 14.15 16.48
CA SER A 92 3.67 14.27 16.98
C SER A 92 2.91 15.42 16.32
N GLU A 93 3.57 16.55 16.10
CA GLU A 93 2.99 17.68 15.36
C GLU A 93 2.74 17.30 13.90
N ALA A 94 3.71 16.68 13.23
CA ALA A 94 3.56 16.24 11.85
C ALA A 94 2.37 15.26 11.68
N ALA A 95 2.22 14.31 12.61
CA ALA A 95 1.12 13.35 12.61
C ALA A 95 -0.27 14.00 12.77
N LYS A 96 -0.38 15.11 13.52
CA LYS A 96 -1.66 15.84 13.69
C LYS A 96 -2.12 16.48 12.38
N TYR A 97 -1.19 16.99 11.58
CA TYR A 97 -1.48 17.67 10.31
C TYR A 97 -1.78 16.70 9.17
N LEU A 98 -1.34 15.45 9.27
CA LEU A 98 -1.51 14.44 8.23
C LEU A 98 -2.87 13.74 8.36
N LYS A 99 -3.64 13.71 7.27
CA LYS A 99 -4.92 12.98 7.18
C LYS A 99 -4.93 12.05 5.98
N PHE A 100 -5.08 10.77 6.23
CA PHE A 100 -5.25 9.76 5.19
C PHE A 100 -6.72 9.58 4.82
N SER A 101 -6.94 9.21 3.57
CA SER A 101 -8.27 8.95 3.03
C SER A 101 -8.20 7.91 1.93
N ASP A 102 -9.35 7.33 1.63
CA ASP A 102 -9.49 6.26 0.66
C ASP A 102 -10.66 6.54 -0.28
N SER A 103 -10.41 6.45 -1.59
CA SER A 103 -11.43 6.62 -2.62
C SER A 103 -12.51 5.56 -2.63
N ALA A 104 -12.24 4.36 -2.08
CA ALA A 104 -13.28 3.35 -1.93
C ALA A 104 -14.44 3.84 -1.04
N ASN A 105 -14.18 4.80 -0.15
CA ASN A 105 -15.11 5.47 0.75
C ASN A 105 -16.26 4.57 1.22
N LEU A 106 -15.93 3.66 2.14
CA LEU A 106 -16.85 2.68 2.70
C LEU A 106 -18.14 3.30 3.25
N GLU A 107 -18.11 4.56 3.70
CA GLU A 107 -19.27 5.27 4.23
C GLU A 107 -20.38 5.46 3.17
N LEU A 108 -20.02 5.61 1.89
CA LEU A 108 -21.02 5.74 0.81
C LEU A 108 -21.90 4.50 0.68
N THR A 109 -21.35 3.33 0.99
CA THR A 109 -22.06 2.06 0.87
C THR A 109 -22.62 1.57 2.20
N THR A 110 -21.85 1.68 3.27
CA THR A 110 -22.20 1.13 4.58
C THR A 110 -22.83 2.14 5.54
N HIS A 111 -22.77 3.45 5.21
CA HIS A 111 -23.10 4.55 6.12
C HIS A 111 -22.27 4.57 7.42
N ILE A 112 -21.13 3.87 7.42
CA ILE A 112 -20.20 3.81 8.54
C ILE A 112 -18.83 4.25 8.03
N LEU A 113 -18.22 5.20 8.74
CA LEU A 113 -16.87 5.67 8.44
C LEU A 113 -15.83 4.71 9.02
N GLU A 114 -14.91 4.23 8.18
CA GLU A 114 -13.66 3.60 8.63
C GLU A 114 -12.54 4.65 8.63
N PRO A 115 -12.11 5.16 9.79
CA PRO A 115 -11.01 6.11 9.84
C PRO A 115 -9.66 5.40 9.70
N ILE A 116 -8.73 6.02 8.96
CA ILE A 116 -7.31 5.63 8.96
C ILE A 116 -6.62 6.41 10.09
N ILE A 117 -6.37 5.75 11.21
CA ILE A 117 -5.81 6.35 12.43
C ILE A 117 -4.31 6.02 12.50
N LEU A 118 -3.48 7.03 12.74
CA LEU A 118 -2.07 6.85 13.06
C LEU A 118 -1.88 6.89 14.58
N GLN A 119 -1.22 5.88 15.13
CA GLN A 119 -0.86 5.77 16.54
C GLN A 119 0.63 5.94 16.76
N GLU A 120 0.96 6.57 17.88
CA GLU A 120 2.34 6.76 18.31
C GLU A 120 2.96 5.42 18.73
N ASN A 121 4.14 5.16 18.19
CA ASN A 121 5.08 4.13 18.61
C ASN A 121 6.40 4.80 19.03
N GLU A 122 7.31 4.06 19.66
CA GLU A 122 8.54 4.61 20.28
C GLU A 122 9.29 5.63 19.40
N ASN A 123 9.38 5.39 18.09
CA ASN A 123 10.14 6.21 17.15
C ASN A 123 9.40 6.55 15.85
N TYR A 124 8.11 6.22 15.72
CA TYR A 124 7.30 6.49 14.52
C TYR A 124 5.81 6.60 14.86
N TYR A 125 4.99 7.11 13.93
CA TYR A 125 3.54 6.95 13.98
C TYR A 125 3.12 5.92 12.92
N GLY A 126 2.42 4.87 13.32
CA GLY A 126 1.99 3.76 12.46
C GLY A 126 0.48 3.68 12.36
N SER A 127 -0.07 3.28 11.21
CA SER A 127 -1.52 3.08 11.09
C SER A 127 -1.99 1.90 11.92
N GLU A 128 -3.14 2.02 12.58
CA GLU A 128 -3.91 0.84 13.00
C GLU A 128 -4.34 0.02 11.77
N SER A 129 -4.76 -1.23 11.97
CA SER A 129 -5.45 -1.99 10.93
C SER A 129 -6.77 -1.32 10.55
N PHE A 130 -7.12 -1.27 9.27
CA PHE A 130 -8.37 -0.67 8.80
C PHE A 130 -8.96 -1.42 7.61
N LEU A 131 -10.26 -1.33 7.43
CA LEU A 131 -10.96 -1.88 6.27
C LEU A 131 -10.89 -0.95 5.05
N THR A 132 -10.76 -1.56 3.89
CA THR A 132 -11.03 -0.94 2.59
C THR A 132 -11.82 -1.91 1.69
N GLN A 133 -12.25 -1.45 0.53
CA GLN A 133 -12.70 -2.31 -0.56
C GLN A 133 -11.60 -2.36 -1.61
N ASN A 134 -11.33 -3.54 -2.18
CA ASN A 134 -10.53 -3.57 -3.39
C ASN A 134 -11.13 -2.63 -4.44
N THR A 135 -10.31 -2.02 -5.28
CA THR A 135 -10.79 -1.03 -6.26
C THR A 135 -10.92 -1.64 -7.63
N TRP A 136 -11.88 -1.14 -8.40
CA TRP A 136 -12.12 -1.63 -9.76
C TRP A 136 -11.41 -0.77 -10.78
N VAL A 137 -10.73 -1.44 -11.69
CA VAL A 137 -9.99 -0.84 -12.79
C VAL A 137 -10.47 -1.51 -14.07
N ASN A 138 -11.02 -0.74 -15.01
CA ASN A 138 -11.64 -1.25 -16.25
C ASN A 138 -12.73 -2.32 -16.05
N GLY A 139 -13.55 -2.21 -15.00
CA GLY A 139 -14.56 -3.23 -14.71
C GLY A 139 -13.98 -4.53 -14.14
N ARG A 140 -12.74 -4.52 -13.62
CA ARG A 140 -12.10 -5.66 -12.95
C ARG A 140 -11.66 -5.29 -11.54
N SER A 141 -11.91 -6.15 -10.55
CA SER A 141 -11.38 -5.92 -9.20
C SER A 141 -9.87 -6.10 -9.18
N VAL A 142 -9.16 -5.23 -8.47
CA VAL A 142 -7.71 -5.29 -8.27
C VAL A 142 -7.41 -5.85 -6.88
N PHE A 143 -6.85 -7.07 -6.79
CA PHE A 143 -6.53 -7.76 -5.52
C PHE A 143 -5.52 -8.90 -5.74
N PRO A 144 -4.81 -9.38 -4.72
CA PRO A 144 -3.65 -10.25 -4.90
C PRO A 144 -3.95 -11.57 -5.62
N ASN A 145 -3.02 -12.03 -6.47
CA ASN A 145 -3.12 -13.32 -7.17
C ASN A 145 -3.28 -14.51 -6.21
N GLN A 146 -2.70 -14.42 -5.01
CA GLN A 146 -2.85 -15.44 -3.97
C GLN A 146 -4.27 -15.43 -3.39
N LYS A 147 -4.78 -14.25 -3.00
CA LYS A 147 -6.19 -14.06 -2.57
C LYS A 147 -7.16 -14.53 -3.64
N TRP A 148 -6.85 -14.27 -4.91
CA TRP A 148 -7.60 -14.80 -6.05
C TRP A 148 -7.63 -16.32 -6.10
N ALA A 149 -6.47 -16.95 -6.01
CA ALA A 149 -6.38 -18.40 -6.01
C ALA A 149 -7.14 -19.00 -4.81
N ASP A 150 -7.09 -18.36 -3.65
CA ASP A 150 -7.84 -18.77 -2.47
C ASP A 150 -9.35 -18.74 -2.73
N ILE A 151 -9.89 -17.59 -3.13
CA ILE A 151 -11.32 -17.41 -3.40
C ILE A 151 -11.80 -18.36 -4.49
N LYS A 152 -11.08 -18.45 -5.62
CA LYS A 152 -11.42 -19.30 -6.78
C LYS A 152 -11.49 -20.79 -6.41
N ASN A 153 -10.60 -21.25 -5.55
CA ASN A 153 -10.53 -22.68 -5.17
C ASN A 153 -11.36 -23.01 -3.93
N SER A 154 -12.01 -22.01 -3.32
CA SER A 154 -12.84 -22.24 -2.15
C SER A 154 -14.06 -23.13 -2.44
N LYS A 155 -14.51 -23.85 -1.41
CA LYS A 155 -15.75 -24.64 -1.48
C LYS A 155 -17.00 -23.79 -1.77
N ASN A 156 -16.96 -22.51 -1.41
CA ASN A 156 -18.07 -21.57 -1.54
C ASN A 156 -18.21 -21.06 -2.99
N MET A 157 -17.11 -20.92 -3.73
CA MET A 157 -17.14 -20.57 -5.16
C MET A 157 -17.98 -21.53 -6.01
N LYS A 158 -17.99 -22.82 -5.64
CA LYS A 158 -18.77 -23.86 -6.34
C LYS A 158 -20.29 -23.73 -6.17
N GLN A 159 -20.74 -22.90 -5.22
CA GLN A 159 -22.16 -22.66 -4.99
C GLN A 159 -22.72 -21.56 -5.89
N LEU A 160 -21.85 -20.80 -6.58
CA LEU A 160 -22.27 -19.88 -7.63
C LEU A 160 -22.67 -20.64 -8.89
N ASN A 161 -23.62 -20.12 -9.65
CA ASN A 161 -23.94 -20.66 -10.96
C ASN A 161 -22.76 -20.50 -11.95
N ASP A 162 -22.77 -21.30 -13.03
CA ASP A 162 -21.66 -21.35 -14.00
C ASP A 162 -21.39 -19.99 -14.66
N LYS A 163 -22.44 -19.19 -14.91
CA LYS A 163 -22.29 -17.84 -15.48
C LYS A 163 -21.47 -16.95 -14.54
N PHE A 164 -21.82 -16.91 -13.26
CA PHE A 164 -21.13 -16.09 -12.26
C PHE A 164 -19.73 -16.59 -11.95
N GLN A 165 -19.53 -17.91 -11.92
CA GLN A 165 -18.18 -18.47 -11.84
C GLN A 165 -17.33 -18.04 -13.04
N ALA A 166 -17.88 -18.06 -14.26
CA ALA A 166 -17.16 -17.65 -15.46
C ALA A 166 -16.85 -16.15 -15.49
N GLU A 167 -17.83 -15.32 -15.11
CA GLU A 167 -17.70 -13.88 -15.02
C GLU A 167 -16.65 -13.48 -13.98
N PHE A 168 -16.75 -14.03 -12.77
CA PHE A 168 -15.75 -13.84 -11.75
C PHE A 168 -14.38 -14.28 -12.25
N LYS A 169 -14.24 -15.50 -12.80
CA LYS A 169 -12.98 -16.02 -13.36
C LYS A 169 -12.32 -15.10 -14.37
N ASN A 170 -13.09 -14.30 -15.09
CA ASN A 170 -12.61 -13.38 -16.12
C ASN A 170 -12.31 -11.98 -15.58
N HIS A 171 -13.09 -11.49 -14.62
CA HIS A 171 -13.06 -10.09 -14.20
C HIS A 171 -12.57 -9.87 -12.77
N GLY A 172 -12.43 -10.92 -11.95
CA GLY A 172 -12.18 -10.78 -10.52
C GLY A 172 -13.38 -10.17 -9.77
N THR A 173 -14.51 -10.07 -10.44
CA THR A 173 -15.75 -9.47 -9.98
C THR A 173 -16.95 -10.01 -10.74
N ILE A 174 -18.15 -9.78 -10.22
CA ILE A 174 -19.44 -10.01 -10.86
C ILE A 174 -20.09 -8.64 -11.08
N SER A 175 -20.61 -8.37 -12.28
CA SER A 175 -21.30 -7.12 -12.61
C SER A 175 -22.57 -6.91 -11.79
N ASP A 176 -22.93 -5.64 -11.58
CA ASP A 176 -23.92 -5.18 -10.59
C ASP A 176 -25.27 -5.93 -10.57
N GLY A 177 -25.78 -6.16 -9.35
CA GLY A 177 -27.21 -6.33 -9.10
C GLY A 177 -27.74 -7.76 -9.08
N HIS A 178 -26.94 -8.76 -8.71
CA HIS A 178 -27.46 -10.10 -8.55
C HIS A 178 -27.89 -10.39 -7.10
N PRO A 179 -29.17 -10.75 -6.86
CA PRO A 179 -29.62 -11.12 -5.54
C PRO A 179 -28.82 -12.33 -5.06
N ILE A 180 -28.49 -12.31 -3.77
CA ILE A 180 -27.88 -13.43 -3.06
C ILE A 180 -28.68 -14.68 -3.36
N GLN A 181 -28.03 -15.68 -3.94
CA GLN A 181 -28.63 -17.00 -4.02
C GLN A 181 -28.73 -17.54 -2.59
N PRO A 182 -29.91 -17.93 -2.10
CA PRO A 182 -29.98 -18.68 -0.86
C PRO A 182 -29.13 -19.94 -0.99
N GLY A 183 -28.36 -20.25 0.05
CA GLY A 183 -27.62 -21.50 0.14
C GLY A 183 -28.57 -22.71 0.04
N SER A 184 -28.00 -23.89 -0.18
CA SER A 184 -28.76 -25.14 -0.25
C SER A 184 -29.55 -25.48 1.02
N ASP A 185 -29.24 -24.81 2.12
CA ASP A 185 -29.87 -24.91 3.45
C ASP A 185 -30.88 -23.80 3.75
N GLY A 186 -31.11 -22.87 2.81
CA GLY A 186 -32.02 -21.73 2.99
C GLY A 186 -31.42 -20.56 3.76
N GLU A 187 -30.14 -20.64 4.18
CA GLU A 187 -29.42 -19.50 4.75
C GLU A 187 -28.91 -18.58 3.63
N GLN A 188 -28.89 -17.27 3.86
CA GLN A 188 -28.44 -16.31 2.87
C GLN A 188 -26.90 -16.37 2.74
N PHE A 189 -26.40 -16.59 1.52
CA PHE A 189 -25.02 -16.99 1.28
C PHE A 189 -24.11 -15.82 0.88
N VAL A 190 -23.11 -15.51 1.71
CA VAL A 190 -22.05 -14.54 1.38
C VAL A 190 -20.86 -15.31 0.79
N TRP A 191 -20.90 -15.52 -0.52
CA TRP A 191 -19.93 -16.37 -1.22
C TRP A 191 -18.46 -15.92 -1.07
N TRP A 192 -18.23 -14.62 -0.88
CA TRP A 192 -16.89 -14.04 -0.67
C TRP A 192 -16.24 -14.41 0.66
N ASN A 193 -17.04 -14.67 1.70
CA ASN A 193 -16.49 -15.08 3.00
C ASN A 193 -16.13 -16.58 3.04
N SER A 194 -15.38 -17.00 2.04
CA SER A 194 -15.04 -18.39 1.77
C SER A 194 -14.21 -19.06 2.87
N ASN A 195 -13.30 -18.28 3.49
CA ASN A 195 -12.34 -18.77 4.47
C ASN A 195 -12.55 -18.20 5.88
N LYS A 196 -13.70 -17.57 6.15
CA LYS A 196 -14.02 -16.91 7.43
C LYS A 196 -13.07 -15.74 7.76
N TRP A 197 -12.70 -14.96 6.73
CA TRP A 197 -11.79 -13.81 6.89
C TRP A 197 -12.38 -12.75 7.84
N ASP A 198 -13.70 -12.73 8.03
CA ASP A 198 -14.40 -11.93 9.03
C ASP A 198 -13.89 -12.15 10.46
N LYS A 199 -13.27 -13.29 10.74
CA LYS A 199 -12.60 -13.56 12.02
C LYS A 199 -11.37 -12.69 12.28
N LEU A 200 -10.83 -12.04 11.26
CA LEU A 200 -9.71 -11.10 11.38
C LEU A 200 -10.18 -9.74 11.93
N LEU A 201 -11.48 -9.45 11.92
CA LEU A 201 -12.03 -8.15 12.32
C LEU A 201 -12.02 -8.01 13.84
N THR A 202 -11.17 -7.13 14.34
CA THR A 202 -10.92 -6.97 15.78
C THR A 202 -11.69 -5.80 16.38
N THR A 203 -12.00 -4.77 15.60
CA THR A 203 -12.70 -3.58 16.10
C THR A 203 -14.20 -3.64 15.86
N LYS A 204 -14.97 -2.94 16.70
CA LYS A 204 -16.43 -2.83 16.54
C LYS A 204 -16.80 -2.18 15.21
N THR A 205 -16.08 -1.13 14.80
CA THR A 205 -16.31 -0.45 13.52
C THR A 205 -16.13 -1.40 12.34
N GLN A 206 -15.05 -2.20 12.34
CA GLN A 206 -14.79 -3.18 11.30
C GLN A 206 -15.91 -4.23 11.20
N GLN A 207 -16.34 -4.75 12.36
CA GLN A 207 -17.43 -5.72 12.44
C GLN A 207 -18.78 -5.14 11.99
N ASP A 208 -19.05 -3.87 12.28
CA ASP A 208 -20.27 -3.18 11.86
C ASP A 208 -20.29 -2.91 10.36
N ILE A 209 -19.17 -2.43 9.81
CA ILE A 209 -18.99 -2.27 8.36
C ILE A 209 -19.21 -3.60 7.66
N TYR A 210 -18.57 -4.67 8.13
CA TYR A 210 -18.78 -6.01 7.59
C TYR A 210 -20.24 -6.45 7.72
N GLY A 211 -20.90 -6.18 8.85
CA GLY A 211 -22.31 -6.52 9.07
C GLY A 211 -23.24 -5.85 8.08
N VAL A 212 -23.00 -4.57 7.73
CA VAL A 212 -23.76 -3.87 6.68
C VAL A 212 -23.35 -4.37 5.29
N TRP A 213 -22.05 -4.57 5.06
CA TRP A 213 -21.51 -4.99 3.76
C TRP A 213 -21.95 -6.39 3.35
N SER A 214 -22.09 -7.28 4.32
CA SER A 214 -22.60 -8.64 4.15
C SER A 214 -24.13 -8.71 4.26
N ASN A 215 -24.82 -7.59 4.51
CA ASN A 215 -26.26 -7.58 4.71
C ASN A 215 -26.99 -7.90 3.40
N THR A 216 -27.85 -8.88 3.51
CA THR A 216 -28.53 -9.60 2.45
C THR A 216 -29.97 -9.12 2.22
N SER A 217 -30.47 -8.26 3.10
CA SER A 217 -31.85 -7.77 3.10
C SER A 217 -32.10 -6.61 2.13
N ASN A 218 -31.05 -5.98 1.59
CA ASN A 218 -31.14 -4.89 0.62
C ASN A 218 -30.41 -5.26 -0.68
N PRO A 219 -31.11 -5.72 -1.74
CA PRO A 219 -30.48 -6.19 -2.98
C PRO A 219 -29.84 -5.08 -3.83
N LEU A 220 -30.09 -3.80 -3.51
CA LEU A 220 -29.64 -2.64 -4.29
C LEU A 220 -28.48 -1.88 -3.63
N THR A 221 -28.07 -2.27 -2.43
CA THR A 221 -27.05 -1.53 -1.70
C THR A 221 -26.15 -2.53 -1.00
N VAL A 222 -24.91 -2.57 -1.50
CA VAL A 222 -23.67 -2.91 -0.81
C VAL A 222 -22.92 -4.14 -1.35
N GLY A 223 -21.79 -3.85 -2.01
CA GLY A 223 -20.51 -4.47 -1.67
C GLY A 223 -20.18 -5.84 -2.24
N MET A 224 -21.16 -6.69 -2.54
CA MET A 224 -20.93 -8.08 -2.97
C MET A 224 -20.32 -8.24 -4.37
N ASN A 225 -19.91 -7.16 -5.03
CA ASN A 225 -19.17 -7.27 -6.27
C ASN A 225 -17.66 -7.10 -6.02
N VAL A 226 -17.25 -6.51 -4.88
CA VAL A 226 -15.85 -6.23 -4.58
C VAL A 226 -15.45 -6.73 -3.19
N PRO A 227 -14.46 -7.61 -3.06
CA PRO A 227 -14.09 -8.11 -1.74
C PRO A 227 -13.53 -6.98 -0.88
N LEU A 228 -13.91 -6.97 0.40
CA LEU A 228 -13.24 -6.16 1.42
C LEU A 228 -11.78 -6.63 1.59
N SER A 229 -10.96 -5.73 2.09
CA SER A 229 -9.57 -5.99 2.47
C SER A 229 -9.32 -5.40 3.85
N LEU A 230 -8.78 -6.20 4.76
CA LEU A 230 -8.29 -5.71 6.04
C LEU A 230 -6.81 -5.36 5.87
N ILE A 231 -6.52 -4.08 5.81
CA ILE A 231 -5.15 -3.58 5.73
C ILE A 231 -4.47 -3.79 7.09
N THR A 232 -3.23 -4.28 7.05
CA THR A 232 -2.48 -4.56 8.28
C THR A 232 -2.13 -3.26 8.99
N GLU A 233 -1.93 -3.36 10.30
CA GLU A 233 -1.24 -2.32 11.05
C GLU A 233 0.10 -1.97 10.37
N ASP A 234 0.58 -0.76 10.64
CA ASP A 234 1.90 -0.32 10.17
C ASP A 234 2.07 -0.26 8.65
N SER A 235 0.98 -0.40 7.88
CA SER A 235 0.95 -0.21 6.43
C SER A 235 1.25 1.24 6.02
N ILE A 236 0.99 2.21 6.90
CA ILE A 236 1.37 3.61 6.76
C ILE A 236 2.24 3.98 7.95
N LYS A 237 3.47 4.46 7.72
CA LYS A 237 4.38 4.90 8.78
C LYS A 237 4.88 6.31 8.53
N LEU A 238 4.75 7.19 9.51
CA LEU A 238 5.40 8.49 9.53
C LEU A 238 6.59 8.43 10.50
N GLN A 239 7.77 8.76 10.01
CA GLN A 239 9.04 8.64 10.73
C GLN A 239 9.78 9.98 10.72
N ILE A 240 10.53 10.24 11.79
CA ILE A 240 11.44 11.39 11.83
C ILE A 240 12.65 11.16 10.91
N THR A 241 13.15 12.23 10.30
CA THR A 241 14.45 12.22 9.62
C THR A 241 15.45 13.09 10.40
N PRO A 242 16.77 12.96 10.16
CA PRO A 242 17.76 13.86 10.73
C PRO A 242 17.63 15.32 10.26
N GLU A 243 16.88 15.57 9.19
CA GLU A 243 16.64 16.90 8.66
C GLU A 243 15.49 17.58 9.40
N GLU A 244 15.73 18.77 9.95
CA GLU A 244 14.70 19.56 10.62
C GLU A 244 13.48 19.77 9.70
N HIS A 245 12.28 19.64 10.28
CA HIS A 245 11.00 19.78 9.60
C HIS A 245 10.72 18.76 8.49
N VAL A 246 11.58 17.75 8.33
CA VAL A 246 11.42 16.72 7.31
C VAL A 246 11.07 15.39 7.95
N PHE A 247 9.99 14.80 7.47
CA PHE A 247 9.46 13.53 7.90
C PHE A 247 9.41 12.57 6.72
N ALA A 248 9.59 11.28 6.97
CA ALA A 248 9.48 10.26 5.94
C ALA A 248 8.21 9.45 6.16
N LEU A 249 7.42 9.36 5.11
CA LEU A 249 6.21 8.60 5.04
C LEU A 249 6.46 7.34 4.22
N THR A 250 6.36 6.19 4.87
CA THR A 250 6.52 4.87 4.27
C THR A 250 5.15 4.24 4.05
N LEU A 251 4.90 3.74 2.84
CA LEU A 251 3.67 3.02 2.51
C LEU A 251 4.02 1.57 2.12
N ASN A 252 3.51 0.62 2.89
CA ASN A 252 3.68 -0.81 2.68
C ASN A 252 2.34 -1.51 2.93
N PHE A 253 1.36 -1.24 2.08
CA PHE A 253 0.03 -1.80 2.20
C PHE A 253 0.07 -3.33 2.05
N LYS A 254 -0.12 -4.01 3.17
CA LYS A 254 -0.39 -5.43 3.24
C LYS A 254 -1.85 -5.62 3.64
N GLU A 255 -2.45 -6.73 3.23
CA GLU A 255 -3.74 -7.16 3.72
C GLU A 255 -3.62 -8.47 4.50
N HIS A 256 -4.32 -8.56 5.63
CA HIS A 256 -4.55 -9.84 6.31
C HIS A 256 -5.62 -10.63 5.57
N TRP A 257 -5.35 -11.92 5.41
CA TRP A 257 -6.24 -12.87 4.77
C TRP A 257 -6.23 -14.21 5.50
N ILE A 258 -7.26 -15.02 5.26
CA ILE A 258 -7.28 -16.42 5.68
C ILE A 258 -7.19 -17.30 4.44
N ASP A 259 -6.09 -18.03 4.29
CA ASP A 259 -5.85 -18.92 3.15
C ASP A 259 -6.81 -20.13 3.14
N ASN A 260 -6.76 -20.92 2.07
CA ASN A 260 -7.58 -22.15 1.97
C ASN A 260 -7.24 -23.24 2.99
N ASN A 261 -6.13 -23.11 3.73
CA ASN A 261 -5.75 -23.98 4.83
C ASN A 261 -6.16 -23.41 6.20
N PHE A 262 -6.89 -22.30 6.23
CA PHE A 262 -7.31 -21.58 7.43
C PHE A 262 -6.17 -20.91 8.21
N ASN A 263 -5.04 -20.65 7.57
CA ASN A 263 -3.94 -19.87 8.16
C ASN A 263 -4.18 -18.38 7.96
N ILE A 264 -3.79 -17.57 8.95
CA ILE A 264 -3.66 -16.13 8.76
C ILE A 264 -2.40 -15.87 7.94
N VAL A 265 -2.56 -15.18 6.81
CA VAL A 265 -1.49 -14.86 5.87
C VAL A 265 -1.54 -13.37 5.52
N GLU A 266 -0.41 -12.83 5.05
CA GLU A 266 -0.32 -11.45 4.59
C GLU A 266 -0.02 -11.41 3.10
N TYR A 267 -0.82 -10.64 2.36
CA TYR A 267 -0.60 -10.40 0.94
C TYR A 267 -0.32 -8.92 0.68
N ASP A 268 0.45 -8.61 -0.35
CA ASP A 268 0.60 -7.23 -0.83
C ASP A 268 -0.73 -6.71 -1.35
N SER A 269 -1.25 -5.59 -0.83
CA SER A 269 -2.54 -5.05 -1.26
C SER A 269 -2.38 -4.10 -2.45
N PRO A 270 -2.79 -4.47 -3.68
CA PRO A 270 -2.77 -3.58 -4.84
C PRO A 270 -4.00 -2.66 -4.79
N HIS A 271 -4.07 -1.79 -3.77
CA HIS A 271 -5.19 -0.88 -3.62
C HIS A 271 -4.96 0.42 -4.39
N TRP A 272 -5.89 0.75 -5.28
CA TRP A 272 -5.95 2.04 -5.94
C TRP A 272 -6.90 2.97 -5.21
N GLY A 273 -6.38 3.90 -4.41
CA GLY A 273 -7.29 4.88 -3.82
C GLY A 273 -6.80 5.66 -2.64
N TYR A 274 -5.65 5.29 -2.07
CA TYR A 274 -5.09 6.05 -0.97
C TYR A 274 -4.61 7.40 -1.44
N TYR A 275 -4.94 8.42 -0.65
CA TYR A 275 -4.34 9.73 -0.74
C TYR A 275 -4.25 10.31 0.67
N PHE A 276 -3.41 11.32 0.83
CA PHE A 276 -3.38 12.08 2.07
C PHE A 276 -3.57 13.56 1.78
N SER A 277 -3.97 14.26 2.84
CA SER A 277 -3.95 15.71 2.89
C SER A 277 -3.12 16.17 4.07
N ILE A 278 -2.54 17.37 3.93
CA ILE A 278 -1.84 18.06 4.99
C ILE A 278 -2.67 19.28 5.34
N LEU A 279 -3.00 19.40 6.63
CA LEU A 279 -3.71 20.54 7.19
C LEU A 279 -2.72 21.63 7.61
N ASP A 280 -3.11 22.89 7.52
CA ASP A 280 -2.35 24.01 8.11
C ASP A 280 -2.63 24.16 9.61
N ALA A 281 -1.96 25.12 10.26
CA ALA A 281 -2.18 25.47 11.67
C ALA A 281 -3.63 25.85 12.03
N LYS A 282 -4.46 26.24 11.06
CA LYS A 282 -5.87 26.56 11.26
C LYS A 282 -6.77 25.33 11.09
N GLY A 283 -6.20 24.19 10.70
CA GLY A 283 -6.94 22.96 10.40
C GLY A 283 -7.50 22.92 8.98
N GLU A 284 -7.15 23.89 8.13
CA GLU A 284 -7.62 23.96 6.75
C GLU A 284 -6.72 23.13 5.84
N LYS A 285 -7.30 22.54 4.79
CA LYS A 285 -6.55 21.70 3.85
C LYS A 285 -5.59 22.54 3.00
N ALA A 286 -4.29 22.38 3.23
CA ALA A 286 -3.24 23.12 2.51
C ALA A 286 -2.59 22.32 1.37
N TYR A 287 -2.58 20.99 1.49
CA TYR A 287 -2.07 20.09 0.45
C TYR A 287 -2.96 18.86 0.30
N THR A 288 -3.08 18.36 -0.93
CA THR A 288 -3.68 17.04 -1.23
C THR A 288 -2.75 16.29 -2.17
N SER A 289 -2.40 15.06 -1.82
CA SER A 289 -1.59 14.20 -2.67
C SER A 289 -2.39 13.72 -3.89
N SER A 290 -1.69 13.41 -4.98
CA SER A 290 -2.25 12.50 -5.99
C SER A 290 -2.55 11.13 -5.36
N GLN A 291 -3.31 10.29 -6.05
CA GLN A 291 -3.50 8.90 -5.62
C GLN A 291 -2.15 8.18 -5.55
N LEU A 292 -1.97 7.45 -4.46
CA LEU A 292 -0.79 6.67 -4.13
C LEU A 292 -1.12 5.25 -4.51
N ILE A 293 -0.40 4.71 -5.47
CA ILE A 293 -0.58 3.32 -5.88
C ILE A 293 0.64 2.57 -5.35
N PRO A 294 0.45 1.65 -4.40
CA PRO A 294 1.46 0.67 -4.05
C PRO A 294 1.56 -0.34 -5.19
N TYR A 295 2.01 0.11 -6.35
CA TYR A 295 2.16 -0.75 -7.51
C TYR A 295 3.33 -1.68 -7.21
N ARG A 296 3.02 -2.96 -6.99
CA ARG A 296 4.01 -4.03 -6.90
C ARG A 296 3.75 -4.92 -8.10
N SER A 297 4.57 -4.76 -9.13
CA SER A 297 4.41 -5.37 -10.47
C SER A 297 4.20 -6.90 -10.50
N LYS A 298 4.31 -7.59 -9.37
CA LYS A 298 4.27 -9.05 -9.23
C LYS A 298 3.02 -9.61 -8.56
N THR A 299 2.13 -8.79 -8.00
CA THR A 299 1.07 -9.27 -7.10
C THR A 299 -0.33 -9.22 -7.70
N PHE A 300 -0.52 -8.50 -8.81
CA PHE A 300 -1.74 -8.47 -9.61
C PHE A 300 -1.46 -8.85 -11.06
N ALA A 301 -2.51 -9.03 -11.87
CA ALA A 301 -2.40 -9.16 -13.32
C ALA A 301 -1.87 -7.84 -13.92
N SER A 302 -0.55 -7.66 -13.86
CA SER A 302 0.15 -6.42 -14.22
C SER A 302 -0.10 -6.06 -15.68
N THR A 303 -0.28 -7.05 -16.55
CA THR A 303 -0.57 -6.85 -17.97
C THR A 303 -1.89 -6.10 -18.19
N GLU A 304 -2.96 -6.48 -17.51
CA GLU A 304 -4.30 -5.91 -17.69
C GLU A 304 -4.44 -4.55 -17.00
N PHE A 305 -3.80 -4.38 -15.84
CA PHE A 305 -3.68 -3.07 -15.21
C PHE A 305 -2.89 -2.09 -16.09
N ASN A 306 -1.73 -2.53 -16.60
CA ASN A 306 -0.92 -1.71 -17.49
C ASN A 306 -1.63 -1.44 -18.82
N GLN A 307 -2.40 -2.41 -19.33
CA GLN A 307 -3.23 -2.22 -20.52
C GLN A 307 -4.31 -1.17 -20.25
N TYR A 308 -5.00 -1.23 -19.11
CA TYR A 308 -5.98 -0.18 -18.75
C TYR A 308 -5.33 1.20 -18.65
N LEU A 309 -4.18 1.29 -17.97
CA LEU A 309 -3.43 2.54 -17.87
C LEU A 309 -3.07 3.09 -19.25
N GLN A 310 -2.61 2.22 -20.16
CA GLN A 310 -2.29 2.58 -21.55
C GLN A 310 -3.52 3.00 -22.35
N GLU A 311 -4.63 2.27 -22.28
CA GLU A 311 -5.89 2.57 -22.98
C GLU A 311 -6.49 3.93 -22.56
N ARG A 312 -6.20 4.38 -21.33
CA ARG A 312 -6.71 5.63 -20.77
C ARG A 312 -5.74 6.80 -20.84
N ASP A 313 -4.56 6.61 -21.43
CA ASP A 313 -3.48 7.59 -21.40
C ASP A 313 -3.15 8.04 -19.95
N PHE A 314 -3.17 7.10 -19.00
CA PHE A 314 -2.78 7.34 -17.62
C PHE A 314 -1.31 7.01 -17.43
N TYR A 315 -0.54 8.00 -17.00
CA TYR A 315 0.91 7.88 -16.88
C TYR A 315 1.32 7.92 -15.41
N SER A 316 2.20 7.00 -15.02
CA SER A 316 2.90 7.07 -13.73
C SER A 316 3.78 8.31 -13.70
N PHE A 317 3.97 8.92 -12.53
CA PHE A 317 5.05 9.90 -12.34
C PHE A 317 6.43 9.33 -12.74
N ASN A 318 6.61 8.01 -12.72
CA ASN A 318 7.85 7.31 -13.07
C ASN A 318 7.98 6.98 -14.57
N ALA A 319 6.91 7.04 -15.37
CA ALA A 319 6.91 6.62 -16.78
C ALA A 319 6.69 7.80 -17.74
N LYS A 320 7.79 8.38 -18.24
CA LYS A 320 7.87 9.34 -19.37
C LYS A 320 6.71 10.35 -19.50
N GLY A 321 6.90 11.56 -18.95
CA GLY A 321 6.02 12.71 -19.20
C GLY A 321 6.05 13.77 -18.09
N TYR A 322 6.37 13.35 -16.86
CA TYR A 322 6.43 14.23 -15.69
C TYR A 322 7.82 14.62 -15.21
N GLN A 323 8.89 14.27 -15.96
CA GLN A 323 10.27 14.70 -15.70
C GLN A 323 10.48 16.22 -15.67
N ASN A 324 9.43 17.04 -15.73
CA ASN A 324 9.55 18.48 -15.97
C ASN A 324 8.63 19.40 -15.15
N SER A 325 7.84 18.94 -14.17
CA SER A 325 7.05 19.94 -13.40
C SER A 325 7.89 20.73 -12.42
N THR A 326 8.86 20.11 -11.74
CA THR A 326 9.87 20.78 -10.89
C THR A 326 10.87 19.74 -10.36
N SER A 327 11.95 19.49 -11.09
CA SER A 327 13.13 18.88 -10.46
C SER A 327 13.54 19.73 -9.26
N LEU A 328 13.83 19.13 -8.11
CA LEU A 328 14.32 19.86 -6.93
C LEU A 328 15.66 20.52 -7.29
N LYS A 329 15.64 21.80 -7.68
CA LYS A 329 16.84 22.54 -8.13
C LYS A 329 17.78 22.86 -6.99
#